data_AF-A0A6B3IDI7-F1
#
_entry.id   AF-A0A6B3IDI7-F1
#
_cell.length_a   1.000
_cell.length_b   1.000
_cell.length_c   1.000
_cell.angle_alpha   90.00
_cell.angle_beta   90.00
_cell.angle_gamma   90.00
#
_symmetry.space_group_name_H-M   'P 1'
#
loop_
_entity.id
_entity.type
_entity.pdbx_description
1 polymer ?
#
loop_
_entity_poly.entity_id
_entity_poly.type
_entity_poly.pdbx_seq_one_letter_code
_entity_poly.pdbx_strand_id
1 'polypeptide(L)'
;MAMLLAARVDAGDQAHPDHRTVAKALGIAAVPMAVVMLMPDLGSVMVMAVIVLGVLLASGASNRWVFGLLGAGAAGALSVWQLGLLDDYQIARFAAFANPALDPAGVGYNTNQARIAIGSGGLTGTGLFEGTQTTGQFVPE
;
A
#
# COMPACT_ATOMS: atom_id res chain seq x y z
N MET A 1 -10.15 6.85 -11.51
CA MET A 1 -11.00 5.79 -10.91
C MET A 1 -12.09 6.38 -10.01
N ALA A 2 -11.73 7.05 -8.90
CA ALA A 2 -12.69 7.61 -7.93
C ALA A 2 -13.74 8.52 -8.59
N MET A 3 -13.31 9.47 -9.43
CA MET A 3 -14.20 10.32 -10.22
C MET A 3 -15.18 9.53 -11.10
N LEU A 4 -14.78 8.38 -11.63
CA LEU A 4 -15.62 7.57 -12.51
C LEU A 4 -16.68 6.77 -11.75
N LEU A 5 -16.35 6.36 -10.52
CA LEU A 5 -17.29 5.71 -9.60
C LEU A 5 -18.25 6.73 -8.98
N ALA A 6 -17.76 7.94 -8.67
CA ALA A 6 -18.56 9.02 -8.08
C ALA A 6 -19.47 9.72 -9.11
N ALA A 7 -19.00 9.99 -10.33
CA ALA A 7 -19.71 10.85 -11.29
C ALA A 7 -21.14 10.37 -11.66
N ARG A 8 -21.40 9.07 -11.66
CA ARG A 8 -22.74 8.52 -11.97
C ARG A 8 -23.66 8.48 -10.74
N VAL A 9 -23.07 8.40 -9.55
CA VAL A 9 -23.79 8.40 -8.26
C VAL A 9 -24.14 9.85 -7.87
N ASP A 10 -23.18 10.77 -8.00
CA ASP A 10 -23.35 12.20 -7.72
C ASP A 10 -24.27 12.91 -8.73
N ALA A 11 -24.36 12.40 -9.96
CA ALA A 11 -25.32 12.89 -10.96
C ALA A 11 -26.78 12.48 -10.68
N GLY A 12 -27.04 11.65 -9.66
CA GLY A 12 -28.38 11.15 -9.32
C GLY A 12 -28.92 10.07 -10.27
N ASP A 13 -28.10 9.63 -11.23
CA ASP A 13 -28.47 8.65 -12.27
C ASP A 13 -28.66 7.25 -11.66
N GLN A 14 -27.88 6.87 -10.64
CA GLN A 14 -27.93 5.54 -10.01
C GLN A 14 -27.52 5.59 -8.53
N ALA A 15 -28.20 4.80 -7.69
CA ALA A 15 -27.89 4.70 -6.26
C ALA A 15 -26.56 3.98 -5.95
N HIS A 16 -26.07 3.13 -6.87
CA HIS A 16 -24.81 2.39 -6.72
C HIS A 16 -24.09 2.25 -8.07
N PRO A 17 -22.74 2.11 -8.08
CA PRO A 17 -22.00 1.90 -9.32
C PRO A 17 -22.33 0.56 -10.00
N ASP A 18 -22.77 0.60 -11.26
CA ASP A 18 -22.99 -0.59 -12.08
C ASP A 18 -21.70 -1.42 -12.29
N HIS A 19 -21.82 -2.73 -12.50
CA HIS A 19 -20.69 -3.64 -12.66
C HIS A 19 -19.79 -3.26 -13.84
N ARG A 20 -20.36 -2.71 -14.92
CA ARG A 20 -19.59 -2.20 -16.07
C ARG A 20 -18.73 -0.99 -15.70
N THR A 21 -19.25 -0.11 -14.84
CA THR A 21 -18.53 1.06 -14.34
C THR A 21 -17.39 0.62 -13.41
N VAL A 22 -17.64 -0.34 -12.53
CA VAL A 22 -16.60 -0.93 -11.68
C VAL A 22 -15.51 -1.59 -12.51
N ALA A 23 -15.86 -2.41 -13.51
CA ALA A 23 -14.88 -3.05 -14.38
C ALA A 23 -14.02 -2.04 -15.17
N LYS A 24 -14.63 -0.97 -15.71
CA LYS A 24 -13.90 0.13 -16.37
C LYS A 24 -13.00 0.88 -15.39
N ALA A 25 -13.48 1.14 -14.18
CA ALA A 25 -12.72 1.82 -13.15
C ALA A 25 -11.48 1.01 -12.74
N LEU A 26 -11.62 -0.31 -12.59
CA LEU A 26 -10.50 -1.23 -12.32
C LEU A 26 -9.54 -1.31 -13.51
N GLY A 27 -10.05 -1.37 -14.74
CA GLY A 27 -9.20 -1.34 -15.93
C GLY A 27 -8.34 -0.08 -16.00
N ILE A 28 -8.91 1.08 -15.69
CA ILE A 28 -8.17 2.35 -15.64
C ILE A 28 -7.15 2.38 -14.50
N ALA A 29 -7.49 1.83 -13.33
CA ALA A 29 -6.56 1.74 -12.21
C ALA A 29 -5.39 0.77 -12.48
N ALA A 30 -5.63 -0.29 -13.26
CA ALA A 30 -4.63 -1.27 -13.62
C ALA A 30 -3.53 -0.69 -14.53
N VAL A 31 -3.82 0.32 -15.35
CA VAL A 31 -2.83 0.94 -16.26
C VAL A 31 -1.61 1.50 -15.50
N PRO A 32 -1.76 2.45 -14.56
CA PRO A 32 -0.61 2.96 -13.82
C PRO A 32 0.03 1.89 -12.93
N MET A 33 -0.75 0.95 -12.36
CA MET A 33 -0.19 -0.17 -11.59
C MET A 33 0.72 -1.05 -12.45
N ALA A 34 0.33 -1.36 -13.69
CA ALA A 34 1.15 -2.12 -14.62
C ALA A 34 2.44 -1.39 -14.98
N VAL A 35 2.38 -0.07 -15.19
CA VAL A 35 3.58 0.74 -15.44
C VAL A 35 4.53 0.72 -14.24
N VAL A 36 4.03 0.85 -13.02
CA VAL A 36 4.85 0.77 -11.80
C VAL A 36 5.44 -0.63 -11.61
N MET A 37 4.70 -1.67 -11.99
CA MET A 37 5.19 -3.05 -11.96
C MET A 37 6.33 -3.31 -12.96
N LEU A 38 6.38 -2.57 -14.07
CA LEU A 38 7.55 -2.56 -14.97
C LEU A 38 8.79 -1.88 -14.34
N MET A 39 8.63 -1.07 -13.31
CA MET A 39 9.70 -0.42 -12.54
C MET A 39 10.14 -1.25 -11.32
N PRO A 40 9.98 -2.59 -11.37
CA PRO A 40 9.86 -3.53 -10.24
C PRO A 40 9.58 -2.97 -8.82
N ASP A 41 8.72 -1.96 -8.66
CA ASP A 41 8.39 -1.40 -7.34
C ASP A 41 7.13 -2.05 -6.76
N LEU A 42 7.33 -3.22 -6.14
CA LEU A 42 6.25 -3.99 -5.50
C LEU A 42 5.53 -3.20 -4.39
N GLY A 43 6.27 -2.36 -3.66
CA GLY A 43 5.72 -1.60 -2.53
C GLY A 43 4.66 -0.60 -3.00
N SER A 44 4.98 0.17 -4.03
CA SER A 44 4.04 1.14 -4.61
C SER A 44 2.80 0.46 -5.21
N VAL A 45 2.95 -0.69 -5.87
CA VAL A 45 1.81 -1.47 -6.40
C VAL A 45 0.87 -1.93 -5.27
N MET A 46 1.42 -2.40 -4.14
CA MET A 46 0.62 -2.80 -2.98
C MET A 46 -0.16 -1.62 -2.40
N VAL A 47 0.48 -0.45 -2.25
CA VAL A 47 -0.18 0.78 -1.76
C VAL A 47 -1.33 1.18 -2.70
N MET A 48 -1.08 1.19 -4.01
CA MET A 48 -2.12 1.49 -4.99
C MET A 48 -3.29 0.50 -4.93
N ALA A 49 -3.02 -0.79 -4.74
CA ALA A 49 -4.06 -1.80 -4.60
C ALA A 49 -4.95 -1.54 -3.37
N VAL A 50 -4.35 -1.17 -2.23
CA VAL A 50 -5.09 -0.79 -1.01
C VAL A 50 -5.93 0.46 -1.24
N ILE A 51 -5.40 1.46 -1.94
CA ILE A 51 -6.16 2.68 -2.29
C ILE A 51 -7.36 2.32 -3.19
N VAL A 52 -7.16 1.49 -4.22
CA VAL A 52 -8.21 1.01 -5.11
C VAL A 52 -9.31 0.28 -4.33
N LEU A 53 -8.92 -0.59 -3.40
CA LEU A 53 -9.85 -1.30 -2.52
C LEU A 53 -10.64 -0.33 -1.62
N GLY A 54 -9.97 0.66 -1.03
CA GLY A 54 -10.59 1.69 -0.19
C GLY A 54 -11.60 2.54 -0.96
N VAL A 55 -11.24 2.98 -2.16
CA VAL A 55 -12.16 3.73 -3.06
C VAL A 55 -13.37 2.88 -3.44
N LEU A 56 -13.15 1.59 -3.74
CA LEU A 56 -14.24 0.68 -4.09
C LEU A 56 -15.21 0.48 -2.92
N LEU A 57 -14.69 0.27 -1.71
CA LEU A 57 -15.48 0.16 -0.48
C LEU A 57 -16.27 1.44 -0.20
N ALA A 58 -15.64 2.61 -0.34
CA ALA A 58 -16.29 3.90 -0.13
C ALA A 58 -17.38 4.20 -1.17
N SER A 59 -17.27 3.67 -2.39
CA SER A 59 -18.23 3.91 -3.48
C SER A 59 -19.57 3.15 -3.34
N GLY A 60 -19.73 2.28 -2.33
CA GLY A 60 -20.92 1.44 -2.19
C GLY A 60 -21.05 0.35 -3.27
N ALA A 61 -19.95 0.01 -3.97
CA ALA A 61 -19.95 -1.03 -4.97
C ALA A 61 -20.27 -2.41 -4.35
N SER A 62 -20.87 -3.31 -5.15
CA SER A 62 -21.29 -4.62 -4.65
C SER A 62 -20.14 -5.41 -4.01
N ASN A 63 -20.38 -6.03 -2.84
CA ASN A 63 -19.39 -6.82 -2.10
C ASN A 63 -18.67 -7.90 -2.93
N ARG A 64 -19.31 -8.39 -4.01
CA ARG A 64 -18.69 -9.34 -4.96
C ARG A 64 -17.38 -8.84 -5.54
N TRP A 65 -17.28 -7.55 -5.89
CA TRP A 65 -16.06 -6.97 -6.44
C TRP A 65 -14.96 -6.82 -5.39
N VAL A 66 -15.33 -6.47 -4.17
CA VAL A 66 -14.42 -6.40 -3.02
C VAL A 66 -13.83 -7.78 -2.71
N PHE A 67 -14.69 -8.79 -2.54
CA PHE A 67 -14.24 -10.17 -2.32
C PHE A 67 -13.47 -10.73 -3.52
N GLY A 68 -13.84 -10.35 -4.75
CA GLY A 68 -13.12 -10.71 -5.96
C GLY A 68 -11.69 -10.14 -5.98
N LEU A 69 -11.52 -8.86 -5.62
CA LEU A 69 -10.20 -8.23 -5.50
C LEU A 69 -9.35 -8.84 -4.40
N LEU A 70 -9.93 -9.10 -3.23
CA LEU A 70 -9.23 -9.77 -2.13
C LEU A 70 -8.79 -11.18 -2.52
N GLY A 71 -9.68 -11.94 -3.17
CA GLY A 71 -9.37 -13.28 -3.67
C GLY A 71 -8.29 -13.26 -4.75
N ALA A 72 -8.36 -12.33 -5.71
CA ALA A 72 -7.35 -12.16 -6.74
C ALA A 72 -5.99 -11.75 -6.16
N GLY A 73 -5.97 -10.85 -5.17
CA GLY A 73 -4.76 -10.47 -4.46
C GLY A 73 -4.12 -11.63 -3.71
N ALA A 74 -4.92 -12.41 -2.97
CA ALA A 74 -4.44 -13.60 -2.26
C ALA A 74 -3.89 -14.67 -3.22
N ALA A 75 -4.63 -14.96 -4.31
CA ALA A 75 -4.19 -15.91 -5.33
C ALA A 75 -2.90 -15.44 -6.03
N GLY A 76 -2.79 -14.14 -6.31
CA GLY A 76 -1.58 -13.53 -6.86
C GLY A 76 -0.38 -13.67 -5.93
N ALA A 77 -0.55 -13.35 -4.65
CA ALA A 77 0.50 -13.50 -3.64
C ALA A 77 0.98 -14.95 -3.50
N LEU A 78 0.05 -15.91 -3.44
CA LEU A 78 0.38 -17.34 -3.41
C LEU A 78 1.11 -17.79 -4.67
N SER A 79 0.69 -17.31 -5.84
CA SER A 79 1.33 -17.64 -7.11
C SER A 79 2.77 -17.11 -7.18
N VAL A 80 2.98 -15.85 -6.76
CA VAL A 80 4.30 -15.22 -6.69
C VAL A 80 5.24 -16.00 -5.76
N TRP A 81 4.74 -16.43 -4.61
CA TRP A 81 5.50 -17.23 -3.66
C TRP A 81 5.83 -18.63 -4.20
N GLN A 82 4.83 -19.35 -4.73
CA GLN A 82 4.99 -20.72 -5.24
C GLN A 82 5.94 -20.79 -6.46
N LEU A 83 5.93 -19.75 -7.29
CA LEU A 83 6.78 -19.65 -8.49
C LEU A 83 8.19 -19.11 -8.18
N GLY A 84 8.47 -18.73 -6.93
CA GLY A 84 9.79 -18.21 -6.54
C GLY A 84 10.16 -16.90 -7.24
N LEU A 85 9.17 -16.06 -7.54
CA LEU A 85 9.37 -14.79 -8.27
C LEU A 85 9.82 -13.63 -7.37
N LEU A 86 9.95 -13.87 -6.06
CA LEU A 86 10.40 -12.87 -5.09
C LEU A 86 11.93 -12.83 -5.07
N ASP A 87 12.50 -11.66 -5.35
CA ASP A 87 13.93 -11.42 -5.17
C ASP A 87 14.32 -11.49 -3.68
N ASP A 88 15.58 -11.83 -3.39
CA ASP A 88 16.13 -11.86 -2.03
C ASP A 88 15.89 -10.55 -1.27
N TYR A 89 15.94 -9.42 -1.97
CA TYR A 89 15.63 -8.11 -1.40
C TYR A 89 14.18 -7.97 -0.92
N GLN A 90 13.22 -8.50 -1.69
CA GLN A 90 11.79 -8.46 -1.35
C GLN A 90 11.53 -9.34 -0.13
N ILE A 91 12.15 -10.51 -0.08
CA ILE A 91 12.11 -11.43 1.07
C ILE A 91 12.71 -10.76 2.31
N ALA A 92 13.90 -10.16 2.19
CA ALA A 92 14.56 -9.45 3.27
C ALA A 92 13.70 -8.31 3.84
N ARG A 93 12.96 -7.59 2.99
CA ARG A 93 12.00 -6.55 3.41
C ARG A 93 10.84 -7.11 4.24
N PHE A 94 10.22 -8.20 3.79
CA PHE A 94 9.15 -8.84 4.56
C PHE A 94 9.66 -9.42 5.88
N ALA A 95 10.85 -10.03 5.88
CA ALA A 95 11.48 -10.57 7.08
C ALA A 95 11.85 -9.46 8.08
N ALA A 96 12.46 -8.37 7.62
CA ALA A 96 12.80 -7.22 8.46
C ALA A 96 11.55 -6.48 8.98
N PHE A 97 10.46 -6.45 8.20
CA PHE A 97 9.19 -5.92 8.69
C PHE A 97 8.62 -6.75 9.85
N ALA A 98 8.62 -8.08 9.72
CA ALA A 98 8.14 -8.99 10.76
C ALA A 98 9.05 -8.99 12.00
N ASN A 99 10.37 -8.92 11.80
CA ASN A 99 11.35 -8.84 12.86
C ASN A 99 12.51 -7.89 12.48
N PRO A 100 12.43 -6.61 12.89
CA PRO A 100 13.47 -5.61 12.59
C PRO A 100 14.82 -5.87 13.23
N ALA A 101 14.90 -6.80 14.20
CA ALA A 101 16.15 -7.17 14.84
C ALA A 101 16.99 -8.16 14.00
N LEU A 102 16.42 -8.75 12.94
CA LEU A 102 17.14 -9.66 12.04
C LEU A 102 18.22 -8.95 11.22
N ASP A 103 18.00 -7.68 10.89
CA ASP A 103 18.97 -6.85 10.17
C ASP A 103 18.88 -5.38 10.64
N PRO A 104 19.48 -5.05 11.79
CA PRO A 104 19.38 -3.72 12.37
C PRO A 104 20.16 -2.65 11.61
N ALA A 105 21.14 -3.05 10.78
CA ALA A 105 22.05 -2.16 10.07
C ALA A 105 21.78 -2.05 8.56
N GLY A 106 21.03 -3.00 7.98
CA GLY A 106 20.60 -2.98 6.59
C GLY A 106 19.13 -2.60 6.43
N VAL A 107 18.31 -3.53 5.98
CA VAL A 107 16.92 -3.26 5.57
C VAL A 107 16.03 -2.81 6.75
N GLY A 108 16.33 -3.27 7.97
CA GLY A 108 15.61 -2.91 9.19
C GLY A 108 16.08 -1.61 9.84
N TYR A 109 17.16 -0.99 9.37
CA TYR A 109 17.75 0.20 9.98
C TYR A 109 16.74 1.36 10.07
N ASN A 110 16.12 1.74 8.96
CA ASN A 110 15.15 2.85 8.93
C ASN A 110 13.94 2.56 9.81
N THR A 111 13.47 1.31 9.88
CA THR A 111 12.35 0.91 10.74
C THR A 111 12.72 1.01 12.22
N ASN A 112 13.93 0.59 12.59
CA ASN A 112 14.43 0.70 13.96
C ASN A 112 14.61 2.16 14.38
N GLN A 113 15.20 2.99 13.51
CA GLN A 113 15.39 4.41 13.81
C GLN A 113 14.06 5.17 13.86
N ALA A 114 13.07 4.81 13.04
CA ALA A 114 11.72 5.35 13.15
C ALA A 114 11.05 4.96 14.49
N ARG A 115 11.21 3.71 14.96
CA ARG A 115 10.70 3.29 16.27
C ARG A 115 11.36 4.05 17.42
N ILE A 116 12.68 4.23 17.36
CA ILE A 116 13.43 5.01 18.35
C ILE A 116 12.97 6.47 18.33
N ALA A 117 12.83 7.08 17.15
CA ALA A 117 12.36 8.46 17.00
C ALA A 117 10.97 8.68 17.63
N ILE A 118 10.03 7.78 17.33
CA ILE A 118 8.67 7.81 17.90
C ILE A 118 8.74 7.61 19.42
N GLY A 119 9.55 6.65 19.90
CA GLY A 119 9.69 6.36 21.32
C GLY A 119 10.36 7.47 22.13
N SER A 120 11.35 8.16 21.55
CA SER A 120 12.09 9.25 22.22
C SER A 120 11.28 10.54 22.32
N GLY A 121 10.21 10.69 21.53
CA GLY A 121 9.36 11.88 21.51
C GLY A 121 8.51 12.10 22.77
N GLY A 122 8.27 11.05 23.57
CA GLY A 122 7.34 11.12 24.70
C GLY A 122 5.90 11.49 24.29
N LEU A 123 5.02 11.75 25.27
CA LEU A 123 3.60 12.03 25.00
C LEU A 123 3.35 13.43 24.41
N THR A 124 4.22 14.39 24.71
CA THR A 124 4.08 15.79 24.32
C THR A 124 4.99 16.19 23.16
N GLY A 125 5.86 15.28 22.69
CA GLY A 125 6.92 15.59 21.72
C GLY A 125 8.15 16.21 22.39
N THR A 126 9.27 16.18 21.67
CA THR A 126 10.53 16.85 22.06
C THR A 126 10.60 18.31 21.60
N GLY A 127 9.64 18.77 20.78
CA GLY A 127 9.63 20.10 20.16
C GLY A 127 10.00 20.09 18.68
N LEU A 128 9.63 21.15 17.95
CA LEU A 128 9.89 21.27 16.51
C LEU A 128 11.38 21.51 16.28
N PHE A 129 12.01 20.70 15.41
CA PHE A 129 13.46 20.67 15.14
C PHE A 129 14.36 20.16 16.29
N GLU A 130 13.77 19.65 17.38
CA GLU A 130 14.50 19.12 18.54
C GLU A 130 14.52 17.58 18.55
N GLY A 131 14.23 16.95 17.40
CA GLY A 131 14.26 15.50 17.24
C GLY A 131 15.69 14.96 17.22
N THR A 132 16.06 14.16 18.21
CA THR A 132 17.41 13.56 18.31
C THR A 132 17.78 12.72 17.09
N GLN A 133 16.82 12.00 16.51
CA GLN A 133 17.03 11.14 15.35
C GLN A 133 17.12 11.91 14.02
N THR A 134 16.39 13.02 13.87
CA THR A 134 16.41 13.89 12.68
C THR A 134 17.63 14.80 12.67
N THR A 135 17.98 15.37 13.84
CA THR A 135 19.17 16.21 14.01
C THR A 135 20.45 15.38 13.91
N GLY A 136 20.42 14.13 14.38
CA GLY A 136 21.53 13.18 14.27
C GLY A 136 21.70 12.54 12.88
N GLN A 137 20.87 12.89 11.88
CA GLN A 137 20.92 12.32 10.52
C GLN A 137 20.78 10.78 10.51
N PHE A 138 20.12 10.22 11.53
CA PHE A 138 19.95 8.77 11.67
C PHE A 138 18.75 8.24 10.88
N VAL A 139 17.83 9.12 10.48
CA VAL A 139 16.67 8.83 9.62
C VAL A 139 16.82 9.66 8.35
N PRO A 140 16.78 9.06 7.15
CA PRO A 140 16.73 9.82 5.91
C PRO A 140 15.46 10.69 5.90
N GLU A 141 15.60 11.93 5.44
CA GLU A 141 14.52 12.89 5.27
C GLU A 141 13.39 12.39 4.34
#